data_AF-A0A966XIT4-F1
#
_entry.id   AF-A0A966XIT4-F1
#
_cell.length_a   1.000
_cell.length_b   1.000
_cell.length_c   1.000
_cell.angle_alpha   90.00
_cell.angle_beta   90.00
_cell.angle_gamma   90.00
#
_symmetry.space_group_name_H-M   'P 1'
#
loop_
_entity.id
_entity.type
_entity.pdbx_description
1 polymer ?
#
loop_
_entity_poly.entity_id
_entity_poly.type
_entity_poly.pdbx_seq_one_letter_code
_entity_poly.pdbx_strand_id
1 'polypeptide(L)' 'PLGGGEGKTSGGRPAVSPWGKPERRTRKKSKASQQFIVRRRRSGKARG' A
#
# COMPACT_ATOMS: atom_id res chain seq x y z
N PRO A 1 -3.53 -14.97 3.25
CA PRO A 1 -2.43 -14.69 4.21
C PRO A 1 -2.91 -14.49 5.65
N LEU A 2 -3.63 -13.42 5.99
CA LEU A 2 -3.97 -13.07 7.38
C LEU A 2 -5.08 -13.94 8.02
N GLY A 3 -5.27 -15.18 7.55
CA GLY A 3 -6.20 -16.15 8.14
C GLY A 3 -5.50 -17.12 9.10
N GLY A 4 -6.29 -17.80 9.93
CA GLY A 4 -5.86 -18.74 10.97
C GLY A 4 -6.13 -18.22 12.39
N GLY A 5 -6.22 -19.12 13.36
CA GLY A 5 -6.59 -18.82 14.75
C GLY A 5 -8.08 -19.00 15.02
N GLU A 6 -8.41 -19.40 16.25
CA GLU A 6 -9.78 -19.49 16.72
C GLU A 6 -10.30 -18.11 17.12
N GLY A 7 -11.47 -17.72 16.59
CA GLY A 7 -12.02 -16.37 16.79
C GLY A 7 -11.39 -15.29 15.91
N LYS A 8 -11.75 -14.03 16.18
CA LYS A 8 -11.25 -12.87 15.42
C LYS A 8 -9.81 -12.56 15.81
N THR A 9 -8.91 -12.46 14.83
CA THR A 9 -7.49 -12.14 15.02
C THR A 9 -7.04 -11.00 14.10
N SER A 10 -5.97 -10.32 14.48
CA SER A 10 -5.25 -9.34 13.66
C SER A 10 -4.34 -9.99 12.59
N GLY A 11 -4.25 -11.33 12.56
CA GLY A 11 -3.55 -12.09 11.52
C GLY A 11 -2.07 -12.38 11.79
N GLY A 12 -1.54 -11.96 12.96
CA GLY A 12 -0.23 -12.37 13.50
C GLY A 12 1.01 -11.90 12.71
N ARG A 13 0.82 -11.03 11.72
CA ARG A 13 1.89 -10.47 10.88
C ARG A 13 1.47 -9.12 10.29
N PRO A 14 2.42 -8.32 9.77
CA PRO A 14 2.09 -7.07 9.10
C PRO A 14 1.05 -7.26 7.99
N ALA A 15 0.20 -6.25 7.81
CA ALA A 15 -0.86 -6.28 6.81
C ALA A 15 -0.29 -6.46 5.40
N VAL A 16 -0.89 -7.39 4.65
CA VAL A 16 -0.51 -7.72 3.27
C VAL A 16 -1.76 -7.94 2.43
N SER A 17 -1.62 -7.77 1.12
CA SER A 17 -2.68 -8.14 0.17
C SER A 17 -2.96 -9.65 0.19
N PRO A 18 -4.09 -10.13 -0.36
CA PRO A 18 -4.40 -11.57 -0.44
C PRO A 18 -3.30 -12.43 -1.08
N TRP A 19 -2.50 -11.84 -1.97
CA TRP A 19 -1.35 -12.47 -2.65
C TRP A 19 0.00 -12.21 -1.96
N GLY A 20 -0.01 -11.74 -0.72
CA GLY A 20 1.20 -11.57 0.10
C GLY A 20 2.04 -10.33 -0.22
N LYS A 21 1.56 -9.40 -1.05
CA LYS A 21 2.31 -8.17 -1.32
C LYS A 21 2.12 -7.19 -0.15
N PRO A 22 3.21 -6.67 0.44
CA PRO A 22 3.10 -5.68 1.51
C PRO A 22 2.65 -4.33 0.97
N GLU A 23 1.92 -3.58 1.80
CA GLU A 23 1.48 -2.22 1.47
C GLU A 23 2.67 -1.28 1.34
N ARG A 24 2.81 -0.66 0.17
CA ARG A 24 3.86 0.30 -0.17
C ARG A 24 3.50 1.06 -1.43
N ARG A 25 4.26 2.10 -1.77
CA ARG A 25 4.13 2.77 -3.08
C ARG A 25 4.34 1.77 -4.23
N THR A 26 3.27 1.50 -4.97
CA THR A 26 3.23 0.47 -6.04
C THR A 26 3.69 0.97 -7.41
N ARG A 27 3.77 2.29 -7.61
CA ARG A 27 4.17 2.86 -8.91
C ARG A 27 5.64 2.56 -9.23
N LYS A 28 5.88 1.89 -10.36
CA LYS A 28 7.22 1.61 -10.90
C LYS A 28 8.01 2.92 -11.07
N LYS A 29 9.25 2.93 -10.58
CA LYS A 29 10.11 4.13 -10.54
C LYS A 29 10.54 4.61 -11.94
N SER A 30 10.61 3.73 -12.93
CA SER A 30 11.16 4.00 -14.27
C SER A 30 10.11 4.14 -15.39
N LYS A 31 8.84 4.48 -15.07
CA LYS A 31 7.86 4.77 -16.14
C LYS A 31 8.25 6.06 -16.86
N ALA A 32 8.21 6.10 -18.20
CA ALA A 32 8.52 7.29 -19.00
C ALA A 32 7.71 8.53 -18.56
N SER A 33 6.43 8.33 -18.20
CA SER A 33 5.57 9.42 -17.70
C SER A 33 6.02 10.04 -16.37
N GLN A 34 7.03 9.49 -15.70
CA GLN A 34 7.66 10.14 -14.54
C GLN A 34 8.24 11.51 -14.89
N GLN A 35 8.73 11.71 -16.11
CA GLN A 35 9.33 12.98 -16.56
C GLN A 35 8.34 14.15 -16.51
N PHE A 36 7.06 13.87 -16.74
CA PHE A 36 6.00 14.89 -16.75
C PHE A 36 5.40 15.17 -15.36
N ILE A 37 5.84 14.45 -14.31
CA ILE A 37 5.29 14.61 -12.96
C ILE A 37 6.12 15.61 -12.16
N VAL A 38 5.61 16.84 -12.01
CA VAL A 38 6.24 17.90 -11.21
C VAL A 38 6.22 17.58 -9.71
N ARG A 39 5.08 17.10 -9.18
CA ARG A 39 4.96 16.71 -7.76
C ARG A 39 3.97 15.58 -7.54
N ARG A 40 4.19 14.81 -6.48
CA ARG A 40 3.27 13.76 -6.02
C ARG A 40 2.08 14.35 -5.23
N ARG A 41 0.99 13.60 -5.16
CA ARG A 41 -0.15 13.90 -4.27
C ARG A 41 0.29 13.76 -2.81
N ARG A 42 -0.12 14.70 -1.95
CA ARG A 42 0.03 14.60 -0.49
C ARG A 42 -1.10 13.73 0.06
N SER A 43 -0.76 12.62 0.73
CA SER A 43 -1.69 11.83 1.52
C SER A 43 -1.81 12.47 2.91
N GLY A 44 -3.02 12.78 3.36
CA GLY A 44 -3.27 13.35 4.70
C GLY A 44 -3.40 14.87 4.76
N LYS A 45 -3.40 15.59 3.62
CA LYS A 45 -3.92 16.97 3.65
C LYS A 45 -5.44 16.85 3.79
N ALA A 46 -5.99 17.31 4.91
CA ALA A 46 -7.43 17.52 5.03
C ALA A 46 -7.88 18.28 3.77
N ARG A 47 -8.91 17.77 3.09
CA ARG A 47 -9.63 18.60 2.14
C ARG A 47 -10.17 19.74 2.98
N GLY A 48 -9.52 20.90 2.90
CA GLY A 48 -10.18 22.14 3.29
C GLY A 48 -11.42 22.30 2.45
#